data_AF-A0A2W1A5Y6-F1
#
_entry.id   AF-A0A2W1A5Y6-F1
#
_cell.length_a   1.000
_cell.length_b   1.000
_cell.length_c   1.000
_cell.angle_alpha   90.00
_cell.angle_beta   90.00
_cell.angle_gamma   90.00
#
_symmetry.space_group_name_H-M   'P 1'
#
loop_
_entity.id
_entity.type
_entity.pdbx_description
1 polymer ?
#
loop_
_entity_poly.entity_id
_entity_poly.type
_entity_poly.pdbx_seq_one_letter_code
_entity_poly.pdbx_strand_id
1 'polypeptide(L)'
;MKIVNIADLKQVARNKIPSGMWDFIEGAAFDEITKQRNEDKFREITLNPNFLIDVSDRNLSTTILGEKIAFPIMIAPAGGKRRRFLGNTICAPHRVWLQHRGGRRSSNRPTLVPALSFG
;
A
#
# COMPACT_ATOMS: atom_id res chain seq x y z
N MET A 1 4.62 20.53 1.88
CA MET A 1 5.66 19.54 2.25
C MET A 1 5.78 18.52 1.12
N LYS A 2 6.99 18.28 0.61
CA LYS A 2 7.25 17.27 -0.41
C LYS A 2 7.46 15.92 0.29
N ILE A 3 6.70 14.90 -0.10
CA ILE A 3 6.81 13.55 0.46
C ILE A 3 7.91 12.82 -0.32
N VAL A 4 8.97 12.39 0.35
CA VAL A 4 10.09 11.67 -0.29
C VAL A 4 10.28 10.26 0.25
N ASN A 5 9.89 10.01 1.51
CA ASN A 5 9.98 8.71 2.14
C ASN A 5 8.63 8.28 2.76
N ILE A 6 8.58 7.03 3.24
CA ILE A 6 7.39 6.46 3.87
C ILE A 6 7.09 7.11 5.23
N ALA A 7 8.10 7.56 5.97
CA ALA A 7 7.93 8.26 7.25
C ALA A 7 7.25 9.63 7.09
N ASP A 8 7.56 10.37 6.03
CA ASP A 8 6.89 11.63 5.68
C ASP A 8 5.42 11.35 5.34
N LEU A 9 5.15 10.26 4.62
CA LEU A 9 3.79 9.84 4.30
C LEU A 9 3.01 9.49 5.58
N LYS A 10 3.65 8.81 6.54
CA LYS A 10 3.09 8.54 7.87
C LYS A 10 2.75 9.83 8.62
N GLN A 11 3.63 10.83 8.59
CA GLN A 11 3.40 12.13 9.24
C GLN A 11 2.23 12.89 8.62
N VAL A 12 2.14 12.91 7.28
CA VAL A 12 1.00 13.52 6.58
C VAL A 12 -0.29 12.77 6.88
N ALA A 13 -0.25 11.44 6.94
CA ALA A 13 -1.40 10.62 7.26
C ALA A 13 -1.89 10.87 8.70
N ARG A 14 -1.00 10.99 9.67
CA ARG A 14 -1.33 11.33 11.07
C ARG A 14 -2.12 12.63 11.18
N ASN A 15 -1.78 13.62 10.36
CA ASN A 15 -2.46 14.92 10.37
C ASN A 15 -3.80 14.92 9.63
N LYS A 16 -4.03 13.98 8.71
CA LYS A 16 -5.23 13.92 7.87
C LYS A 16 -6.30 12.94 8.36
N ILE A 17 -5.89 11.93 9.14
CA ILE A 17 -6.76 10.87 9.64
C ILE A 17 -7.22 11.24 11.06
N PRO A 18 -8.50 11.08 11.41
CA PRO A 18 -8.96 11.30 12.79
C PRO A 18 -8.29 10.34 13.77
N SER A 19 -8.07 10.81 15.00
CA SER A 19 -7.39 10.06 16.07
C SER A 19 -7.88 8.62 16.23
N GLY A 20 -9.20 8.40 16.41
CA GLY A 20 -9.72 7.04 16.62
C GLY A 20 -9.53 6.07 15.44
N MET A 21 -9.36 6.59 14.21
CA MET A 21 -9.02 5.76 13.05
C MET A 21 -7.52 5.58 12.90
N TRP A 22 -6.74 6.60 13.27
CA TRP A 22 -5.29 6.52 13.32
C TRP A 22 -4.83 5.40 14.26
N ASP A 23 -5.41 5.34 15.46
CA ASP A 23 -5.07 4.31 16.45
C ASP A 23 -5.43 2.89 15.97
N PHE A 24 -6.48 2.74 15.16
CA PHE A 24 -6.82 1.46 14.53
C PHE A 24 -5.81 1.02 13.45
N ILE A 25 -5.24 1.98 12.70
CA ILE A 25 -4.30 1.69 11.61
C ILE A 25 -2.89 1.49 12.15
N GLU A 26 -2.48 2.33 13.09
CA GLU A 26 -1.12 2.39 13.62
C GLU A 26 -0.93 1.47 14.83
N GLY A 27 -2.00 1.22 15.60
CA GLY A 27 -1.92 0.45 16.84
C GLY A 27 -1.54 -1.01 16.64
N ALA A 28 -0.74 -1.53 17.57
CA ALA A 28 -0.40 -2.95 17.67
C ALA A 28 -0.90 -3.55 18.99
N ALA A 29 -0.64 -4.85 19.20
CA ALA A 29 -1.09 -5.55 20.40
C ALA A 29 -0.33 -5.09 21.64
N PHE A 30 -1.07 -4.81 22.73
CA PHE A 30 -0.55 -4.46 24.06
C PHE A 30 0.58 -3.42 24.00
N ASP A 31 1.75 -3.76 24.54
CA ASP A 31 2.90 -2.85 24.66
C ASP A 31 3.62 -2.58 23.32
N GLU A 32 3.07 -3.04 22.20
CA GLU A 32 3.59 -2.88 20.83
C GLU A 32 5.03 -3.41 20.61
N ILE A 33 5.56 -4.21 21.54
CA ILE A 33 6.93 -4.72 21.52
C ILE A 33 7.23 -5.47 20.20
N THR A 34 6.30 -6.28 19.71
CA THR A 34 6.47 -7.03 18.46
C THR A 34 6.58 -6.11 17.24
N LYS A 35 5.82 -5.00 17.22
CA LYS A 35 5.89 -4.02 16.14
C LYS A 35 7.26 -3.34 16.10
N GLN A 36 7.76 -2.90 17.26
CA GLN A 36 9.11 -2.32 17.39
C GLN A 36 10.19 -3.33 16.96
N ARG A 37 10.12 -4.56 17.46
CA ARG A 37 11.06 -5.63 17.10
C ARG A 37 11.09 -5.91 15.59
N ASN A 38 9.95 -5.88 14.91
CA ASN A 38 9.90 -6.08 13.47
C ASN A 38 10.65 -4.96 12.73
N GLU A 39 10.47 -3.70 13.14
CA GLU A 39 11.19 -2.57 12.56
C GLU A 39 12.70 -2.64 12.83
N ASP A 40 13.08 -2.95 14.06
CA ASP A 40 14.48 -3.05 14.46
C ASP A 40 15.21 -4.17 13.72
N LYS A 41 14.54 -5.32 13.52
CA LYS A 41 15.12 -6.44 12.77
C LYS A 41 15.46 -6.08 11.33
N PHE A 42 14.68 -5.24 10.67
CA PHE A 42 15.05 -4.77 9.33
C PHE A 42 16.24 -3.81 9.33
N ARG A 43 16.45 -3.05 10.42
CA ARG A 43 17.61 -2.14 10.57
C ARG A 43 18.92 -2.88 10.82
N GLU A 44 18.84 -4.06 11.45
CA GLU A 44 20.00 -4.92 11.69
C GLU A 44 20.53 -5.57 10.40
N ILE A 45 19.68 -5.74 9.37
CA ILE A 45 20.07 -6.39 8.11
C ILE A 45 21.04 -5.48 7.35
N THR A 46 22.27 -5.95 7.18
CA THR A 46 23.29 -5.28 6.36
C THR A 46 23.31 -5.89 4.96
N LEU A 47 23.39 -5.03 3.93
CA LEU A 47 23.59 -5.48 2.55
C LEU A 47 25.07 -5.79 2.31
N ASN A 48 25.36 -6.94 1.71
CA ASN A 48 26.69 -7.26 1.19
C ASN A 48 26.70 -7.04 -0.33
N PRO A 49 27.03 -5.82 -0.82
CA PRO A 49 26.97 -5.53 -2.24
C PRO A 49 28.10 -6.24 -2.99
N ASN A 50 27.79 -6.78 -4.16
CA ASN A 50 28.80 -7.22 -5.10
C ASN A 50 29.25 -6.01 -5.95
N PHE A 51 30.56 -5.84 -6.08
CA PHE A 51 31.15 -4.72 -6.82
C PHE A 51 31.43 -5.11 -8.28
N LEU A 52 31.52 -4.10 -9.15
CA LEU A 52 31.88 -4.23 -10.58
C LEU A 52 30.91 -5.10 -11.41
N ILE A 53 29.66 -5.24 -10.97
CA ILE A 53 28.60 -5.87 -11.75
C ILE A 53 27.89 -4.78 -12.56
N ASP A 54 27.70 -5.01 -13.86
CA ASP A 54 26.87 -4.16 -14.69
C ASP A 54 25.39 -4.27 -14.27
N VAL A 55 24.81 -3.14 -13.89
CA VAL A 55 23.42 -3.01 -13.42
C VAL A 55 22.58 -2.14 -14.37
N SER A 56 23.02 -1.97 -15.62
CA SER A 56 22.34 -1.15 -16.62
C SER A 56 20.94 -1.67 -16.97
N ASP A 57 20.78 -3.00 -17.03
CA ASP A 57 19.47 -3.66 -17.21
C ASP A 57 19.04 -4.35 -15.91
N ARG A 58 18.00 -3.81 -15.27
CA ARG A 58 17.46 -4.28 -13.99
C ARG A 58 16.04 -4.79 -14.18
N ASN A 59 15.91 -6.10 -14.29
CA ASN A 59 14.60 -6.75 -14.28
C ASN A 59 14.17 -7.08 -12.84
N LEU A 60 13.10 -6.43 -12.38
CA LEU A 60 12.49 -6.65 -11.06
C LEU A 60 11.23 -7.53 -11.14
N SER A 61 10.87 -8.01 -12.32
CA SER A 61 9.71 -8.90 -12.48
C SER A 61 9.97 -10.27 -11.85
N THR A 62 8.95 -10.83 -11.24
CA THR A 62 9.00 -12.15 -10.61
C THR A 62 7.67 -12.88 -10.79
N THR A 63 7.63 -14.16 -10.45
CA THR A 63 6.42 -14.98 -10.49
C THR A 63 6.05 -15.37 -9.07
N ILE A 64 4.82 -15.07 -8.67
CA ILE A 64 4.26 -15.43 -7.36
C ILE A 64 2.99 -16.23 -7.59
N LEU A 65 2.91 -17.45 -7.02
CA LEU A 65 1.75 -18.34 -7.14
C LEU A 65 1.31 -18.59 -8.60
N GLY A 66 2.27 -18.65 -9.53
CA GLY A 66 2.02 -18.87 -10.97
C GLY A 66 1.71 -17.60 -11.78
N GLU A 67 1.50 -16.46 -11.11
CA GLU A 67 1.21 -15.19 -11.76
C GLU A 67 2.46 -14.31 -11.86
N LYS A 68 2.68 -13.71 -13.04
CA LYS A 68 3.82 -12.81 -13.27
C LYS A 68 3.50 -11.41 -12.77
N ILE A 69 4.35 -10.88 -11.89
CA ILE A 69 4.27 -9.52 -11.36
C ILE A 69 5.47 -8.69 -11.80
N ALA A 70 5.27 -7.39 -12.01
CA ALA A 70 6.32 -6.49 -12.50
C ALA A 70 7.37 -6.11 -11.42
N PHE A 71 7.05 -6.28 -10.14
CA PHE A 71 7.89 -5.86 -9.02
C PHE A 71 7.60 -6.74 -7.79
N PRO A 72 8.59 -7.14 -6.98
CA PRO A 72 8.42 -8.13 -5.93
C PRO A 72 7.87 -7.51 -4.63
N ILE A 73 6.89 -6.61 -4.73
CA ILE A 73 6.21 -5.99 -3.59
C ILE A 73 4.70 -6.08 -3.82
N MET A 74 3.98 -6.48 -2.79
CA MET A 74 2.52 -6.62 -2.81
C MET A 74 1.87 -5.83 -1.68
N ILE A 75 0.60 -5.46 -1.89
CA ILE A 75 -0.20 -4.78 -0.86
C ILE A 75 -0.75 -5.84 0.09
N ALA A 76 -0.35 -5.76 1.37
CA ALA A 76 -0.89 -6.63 2.40
C ALA A 76 -2.41 -6.44 2.55
N PRO A 77 -3.16 -7.50 2.92
CA PRO A 77 -4.54 -7.36 3.32
C PRO A 77 -4.59 -6.45 4.55
N ALA A 78 -5.39 -5.38 4.47
CA ALA A 78 -5.61 -4.44 5.58
C ALA A 78 -7.10 -4.18 5.69
N GLY A 79 -7.63 -4.24 6.90
CA GLY A 79 -9.03 -3.92 7.21
C GLY A 79 -9.32 -2.43 7.05
N GLY A 80 -10.60 -2.04 7.06
CA GLY A 80 -10.98 -0.61 7.11
C GLY A 80 -10.89 0.18 5.81
N LYS A 81 -10.44 -0.42 4.69
CA LYS A 81 -10.29 0.22 3.37
C LYS A 81 -11.56 0.90 2.82
N ARG A 82 -12.75 0.48 3.27
CA ARG A 82 -14.06 1.05 2.86
C ARG A 82 -14.61 2.14 3.79
N ARG A 83 -13.92 2.53 4.87
CA ARG A 83 -14.38 3.66 5.69
C ARG A 83 -14.21 4.95 4.88
N ARG A 84 -15.34 5.46 4.39
CA ARG A 84 -15.41 6.66 3.55
C ARG A 84 -15.22 7.88 4.44
N PHE A 85 -14.02 8.42 4.47
CA PHE A 85 -13.79 9.74 5.05
C PHE A 85 -14.17 10.80 4.01
N LEU A 86 -14.87 11.86 4.44
CA LEU A 86 -15.36 12.96 3.59
C LEU A 86 -14.24 13.46 2.67
N GLY A 87 -14.28 13.04 1.40
CA GLY A 87 -13.42 13.54 0.33
C GLY A 87 -12.49 12.52 -0.35
N ASN A 88 -11.94 11.50 0.32
CA ASN A 88 -10.97 10.57 -0.30
C ASN A 88 -10.87 9.20 0.41
N THR A 89 -10.65 8.12 -0.34
CA THR A 89 -10.29 6.80 0.21
C THR A 89 -8.80 6.79 0.59
N ILE A 90 -8.50 6.48 1.85
CA ILE A 90 -7.13 6.49 2.39
C ILE A 90 -6.29 5.34 1.82
N CYS A 91 -6.92 4.18 1.55
CA CYS A 91 -6.26 2.97 1.07
C CYS A 91 -7.09 2.29 -0.03
N ALA A 92 -6.98 2.78 -1.27
CA ALA A 92 -7.60 2.14 -2.43
C ALA A 92 -6.56 1.28 -3.20
N PRO A 93 -6.38 -0.01 -2.87
CA PRO A 93 -5.46 -0.89 -3.60
C PRO A 93 -5.86 -1.07 -5.07
N HIS A 94 -7.17 -0.93 -5.36
CA HIS A 94 -7.72 -1.11 -6.69
C HIS A 94 -7.16 -0.12 -7.72
N ARG A 95 -6.81 1.11 -7.31
CA ARG A 95 -6.29 2.13 -8.24
C ARG A 95 -4.87 1.82 -8.72
N VAL A 96 -4.03 1.26 -7.86
CA VAL A 96 -2.67 0.80 -8.19
C VAL A 96 -2.73 -0.46 -9.07
N TRP A 97 -3.65 -1.37 -8.76
CA TRP A 97 -3.81 -2.62 -9.53
C TRP A 97 -4.34 -2.39 -10.96
N LEU A 98 -5.25 -1.43 -11.15
CA LEU A 98 -5.75 -1.05 -12.48
C LEU A 98 -4.69 -0.38 -13.37
N GLN A 99 -3.66 0.22 -12.78
CA GLN A 99 -2.66 1.00 -13.52
C GLN A 99 -1.62 0.13 -14.23
N HIS A 100 -1.49 -1.15 -13.84
CA HIS A 100 -0.62 -2.14 -14.49
C HIS A 100 -1.28 -2.92 -15.63
N ARG A 101 -2.60 -2.79 -15.84
CA ARG A 101 -3.27 -3.31 -17.05
C ARG A 101 -3.27 -2.26 -18.16
N GLY A 102 -2.11 -2.06 -18.78
CA GLY A 102 -2.03 -1.37 -20.05
C GLY A 102 -2.78 -2.17 -21.13
N GLY A 103 -3.82 -1.57 -21.73
CA GLY A 103 -4.38 -2.02 -23.00
C GLY A 103 -5.75 -2.69 -22.97
N ARG A 104 -6.81 -1.91 -22.72
CA ARG A 104 -8.04 -1.83 -23.54
C ARG A 104 -9.00 -0.85 -22.84
N ARG A 105 -9.04 0.39 -23.33
CA ARG A 105 -10.21 1.26 -23.15
C ARG A 105 -11.35 0.63 -23.94
N SER A 106 -12.06 -0.30 -23.31
CA SER A 106 -13.41 -0.68 -23.74
C SER A 106 -14.38 0.27 -23.06
N SER A 107 -15.14 0.97 -23.87
CA SER A 107 -16.24 1.84 -23.48
C SER A 107 -17.29 1.04 -22.70
N ASN A 108 -17.23 1.07 -21.38
CA ASN A 108 -18.43 0.90 -20.56
C ASN A 108 -18.22 1.57 -19.22
N ARG A 109 -18.89 2.72 -19.06
CA ARG A 109 -19.05 3.40 -17.77
C ARG A 109 -19.76 2.41 -16.83
N PRO A 110 -19.34 2.21 -15.58
CA PRO A 110 -20.18 1.55 -14.61
C PRO A 110 -21.36 2.49 -14.33
N THR A 111 -22.53 2.09 -14.83
CA THR A 111 -23.80 2.69 -14.48
C THR A 111 -23.95 2.65 -12.96
N LEU A 112 -24.34 3.80 -12.41
CA LEU A 112 -24.81 3.95 -11.04
C LEU A 112 -25.97 2.95 -10.84
N VAL A 113 -25.75 1.91 -10.05
CA VAL A 113 -26.86 1.11 -9.52
C VAL A 113 -27.46 1.91 -8.36
N PRO A 114 -28.74 2.28 -8.41
CA PRO A 114 -29.34 3.19 -7.45
C PRO A 114 -29.57 2.51 -6.09
N ALA A 115 -29.61 3.34 -5.07
CA ALA A 115 -29.96 2.99 -3.70
C ALA A 115 -31.28 2.21 -3.64
N LEU A 116 -31.23 0.99 -3.11
CA LEU A 116 -32.41 0.27 -2.64
C LEU A 116 -32.61 0.63 -1.17
N SER A 117 -33.65 1.43 -0.94
CA SER A 117 -34.32 1.63 0.34
C SER A 117 -34.70 0.27 0.94
N PHE A 118 -34.32 0.03 2.18
CA PHE A 118 -35.01 -0.91 3.05
C PHE A 118 -36.03 -0.10 3.85
N GLY A 119 -37.30 -0.49 3.72
CA GLY A 119 -38.32 -0.23 4.74
C GLY A 119 -38.23 -1.22 5.88
#